data_AF-A0AA90STC4-F1
#
_entry.id   AF-A0AA90STC4-F1
#
_cell.length_a   1.000
_cell.length_b   1.000
_cell.length_c   1.000
_cell.angle_alpha   90.00
_cell.angle_beta   90.00
_cell.angle_gamma   90.00
#
_symmetry.space_group_name_H-M   'P 1'
#
loop_
_entity.id
_entity.type
_entity.pdbx_description
1 polymer ?
#
loop_
_entity_poly.entity_id
_entity_poly.type
_entity_poly.pdbx_seq_one_letter_code
_entity_poly.pdbx_strand_id
1 'polypeptide(L)'
;MSVNYDYIPEEIKAQGQRTYRSITVYGDELEFSGGFTDLHTLSYQEILKGNGFGLDEDYGSIRTVSTIINLEPVGLKGEYHPFCKKVLG
;
A
#
# COMPACT_ATOMS: atom_id res chain seq x y z
N MET A 1 -9.81 3.91 5.93
CA MET A 1 -8.73 4.38 5.03
C MET A 1 -9.11 5.79 4.60
N SER A 2 -8.34 6.81 4.97
CA SER A 2 -8.55 8.17 4.45
C SER A 2 -7.30 8.55 3.66
N VAL A 3 -7.43 8.51 2.34
CA VAL A 3 -6.45 9.07 1.39
C VAL A 3 -7.22 10.12 0.60
N ASN A 4 -6.64 11.30 0.41
CA ASN A 4 -7.32 12.39 -0.31
C ASN A 4 -7.56 11.96 -1.77
N TYR A 5 -8.83 11.99 -2.20
CA TYR A 5 -9.22 11.68 -3.58
C TYR A 5 -8.49 12.56 -4.60
N ASP A 6 -8.17 13.80 -4.22
CA ASP A 6 -7.47 14.74 -5.10
C ASP A 6 -6.07 14.26 -5.47
N TYR A 7 -5.45 13.39 -4.66
CA TYR A 7 -4.11 12.84 -4.94
C TYR A 7 -4.11 11.63 -5.87
N ILE A 8 -5.28 11.08 -6.20
CA ILE A 8 -5.40 10.03 -7.23
C ILE A 8 -5.05 10.64 -8.60
N PRO A 9 -4.26 9.96 -9.46
CA PRO A 9 -3.98 10.44 -10.81
C PRO A 9 -5.25 10.67 -11.64
N GLU A 10 -5.29 11.73 -12.44
CA GLU A 10 -6.47 12.11 -13.24
C GLU A 10 -6.88 11.02 -14.24
N GLU A 11 -5.90 10.30 -14.79
CA GLU A 11 -6.14 9.17 -15.70
C GLU A 11 -6.94 8.05 -15.01
N ILE A 12 -6.66 7.78 -13.74
CA ILE A 12 -7.37 6.77 -12.93
C ILE A 12 -8.78 7.26 -12.56
N LYS A 13 -8.92 8.56 -12.25
CA LYS A 13 -10.24 9.18 -12.01
C LYS A 13 -11.11 9.14 -13.28
N ALA A 14 -10.53 9.42 -14.44
CA ALA A 14 -11.24 9.40 -15.73
C ALA A 14 -11.76 7.99 -16.09
N GLN A 15 -11.10 6.95 -15.60
CA GLN A 15 -11.58 5.56 -15.70
C GLN A 15 -12.67 5.21 -14.68
N GLY A 16 -13.12 6.16 -13.86
CA GLY A 16 -14.15 5.98 -12.84
C GLY A 16 -13.67 5.30 -11.56
N GLN A 17 -12.37 5.06 -11.41
CA GLN A 17 -11.81 4.41 -10.23
C GLN A 17 -11.69 5.39 -9.06
N ARG A 18 -11.97 4.90 -7.85
CA ARG A 18 -11.91 5.68 -6.61
C ARG A 18 -10.72 5.34 -5.71
N THR A 19 -9.92 4.38 -6.12
CA THR A 19 -8.71 3.92 -5.46
C THR A 19 -7.62 3.79 -6.51
N TYR A 20 -6.37 3.99 -6.09
CA TYR A 20 -5.20 3.71 -6.90
C TYR A 20 -4.18 2.96 -6.03
N ARG A 21 -3.80 1.75 -6.45
CA ARG A 21 -2.90 0.86 -5.74
C ARG A 21 -1.92 0.27 -6.74
N SER A 22 -0.70 0.80 -6.73
CA SER A 22 0.33 0.44 -7.68
C SER A 22 1.64 0.17 -6.96
N ILE A 23 2.33 -0.88 -7.41
CA ILE A 23 3.72 -1.17 -7.04
C ILE A 23 4.51 -1.25 -8.35
N THR A 24 5.51 -0.40 -8.50
CA THR A 24 6.42 -0.43 -9.65
C THR A 24 7.75 -1.06 -9.25
N VAL A 25 8.20 -2.07 -9.99
CA VAL A 25 9.48 -2.76 -9.77
C VAL A 25 10.25 -2.79 -11.08
N TYR A 26 11.46 -2.23 -11.10
CA TYR A 26 12.29 -2.10 -12.31
C TYR A 26 11.61 -1.44 -13.52
N GLY A 27 10.61 -0.59 -13.27
CA GLY A 27 9.84 0.09 -14.32
C GLY A 27 8.57 -0.64 -14.74
N ASP A 28 8.38 -1.88 -14.32
CA ASP A 28 7.15 -2.63 -14.57
C ASP A 28 6.12 -2.34 -13.47
N GLU A 29 4.92 -1.94 -13.88
CA GLU A 29 3.83 -1.60 -12.98
C GLU A 29 2.91 -2.80 -12.71
N LEU A 30 2.67 -3.09 -11.44
CA LEU A 30 1.59 -3.94 -10.97
C LEU A 30 0.50 -3.06 -10.34
N GLU A 31 -0.59 -2.86 -11.06
CA GLU A 31 -1.79 -2.15 -10.59
C GLU A 31 -2.81 -3.16 -10.04
N PHE A 32 -3.35 -2.89 -8.85
CA PHE A 32 -4.24 -3.82 -8.14
C PHE A 32 -5.36 -3.11 -7.37
N SER A 33 -5.89 -2.02 -7.95
CA SER A 33 -7.08 -1.35 -7.43
C SER A 33 -8.35 -2.19 -7.60
N GLY A 34 -8.38 -3.06 -8.60
CA GLY A 34 -9.42 -4.06 -8.82
C GLY A 34 -8.93 -5.49 -8.56
N GLY A 35 -9.86 -6.45 -8.44
CA GLY A 35 -9.55 -7.88 -8.57
C GLY A 35 -9.32 -8.67 -7.27
N PHE A 36 -9.60 -8.09 -6.10
CA PHE A 36 -9.46 -8.79 -4.81
C PHE A 36 -10.78 -8.87 -4.05
N THR A 37 -11.70 -9.69 -4.52
CA THR A 37 -12.99 -9.93 -3.84
C THR A 37 -12.91 -11.07 -2.84
N ASP A 38 -12.05 -12.06 -3.08
CA ASP A 38 -12.10 -13.35 -2.39
C ASP A 38 -10.82 -13.69 -1.59
N LEU A 39 -9.94 -12.71 -1.39
CA LEU A 39 -8.69 -12.93 -0.63
C LEU A 39 -8.93 -13.43 0.79
N HIS A 40 -10.03 -13.02 1.43
CA HIS A 40 -10.40 -13.54 2.74
C HIS A 40 -10.74 -15.03 2.67
N THR A 41 -11.54 -15.46 1.70
CA THR A 41 -11.88 -16.87 1.49
C THR A 41 -10.63 -17.71 1.27
N LEU A 42 -9.72 -17.26 0.41
CA LEU A 42 -8.43 -17.93 0.17
C LEU A 42 -7.57 -17.97 1.42
N SER A 43 -7.49 -16.88 2.18
CA SER A 43 -6.76 -16.81 3.45
C SER A 43 -7.26 -17.85 4.45
N TYR A 44 -8.59 -17.98 4.63
CA TYR A 44 -9.16 -19.01 5.49
C TYR A 44 -8.85 -20.43 5.01
N GLN A 45 -8.90 -20.68 3.69
CA GLN A 45 -8.55 -21.98 3.14
C GLN A 45 -7.09 -22.36 3.43
N GLU A 46 -6.15 -21.42 3.32
CA GLU A 46 -4.74 -21.68 3.62
C GLU A 46 -4.49 -21.85 5.12
N ILE A 47 -5.14 -21.06 5.97
CA ILE A 47 -5.09 -21.25 7.44
C ILE A 47 -5.53 -22.67 7.82
N LEU A 48 -6.66 -23.14 7.27
CA LEU A 48 -7.18 -24.49 7.58
C LEU A 48 -6.29 -25.62 7.04
N LYS A 49 -5.48 -25.36 6.01
CA LYS A 49 -4.47 -26.30 5.49
C LYS A 49 -3.16 -26.29 6.30
N GLY A 50 -3.00 -25.36 7.24
CA GLY A 50 -1.76 -25.15 7.98
C GLY A 50 -0.75 -24.25 7.27
N ASN A 51 -1.14 -23.58 6.18
CA ASN A 51 -0.31 -22.62 5.43
C ASN A 51 -0.64 -21.16 5.77
N GLY A 52 -1.24 -20.91 6.93
CA GLY A 52 -1.54 -19.55 7.39
C GLY A 52 -0.27 -18.75 7.73
N PHE A 53 -0.37 -17.43 7.72
CA PHE A 53 0.70 -16.56 8.21
C PHE A 53 0.67 -16.52 9.75
N GLY A 54 1.79 -16.84 10.38
CA GLY A 54 1.97 -16.83 11.82
C GLY A 54 2.69 -15.58 12.31
N LEU A 55 3.13 -15.62 13.57
CA LEU A 55 3.80 -14.49 14.21
C LEU A 55 5.14 -14.15 13.53
N ASP A 56 5.88 -15.16 13.09
CA ASP A 56 7.20 -14.97 12.50
C ASP A 56 7.11 -14.28 11.13
N GLU A 57 6.10 -14.63 10.33
CA GLU A 57 5.83 -13.99 9.04
C GLU A 57 5.37 -12.52 9.21
N ASP A 58 4.54 -12.24 10.22
CA ASP A 58 3.96 -10.90 10.43
C ASP A 58 4.90 -9.94 11.18
N TYR A 59 5.84 -10.45 11.98
CA TYR A 59 6.68 -9.63 12.88
C TYR A 59 7.41 -8.49 12.16
N GLY A 60 7.91 -8.75 10.94
CA GLY A 60 8.62 -7.75 10.13
C GLY A 60 7.77 -6.52 9.81
N SER A 61 6.49 -6.73 9.47
CA SER A 61 5.56 -5.65 9.14
C SER A 61 5.21 -4.80 10.37
N ILE A 62 4.95 -5.46 11.50
CA ILE A 62 4.66 -4.82 12.79
C ILE A 62 5.85 -3.95 13.23
N ARG A 63 7.06 -4.51 13.19
CA ARG A 63 8.28 -3.78 13.55
C ARG A 63 8.51 -2.58 12.63
N THR A 64 8.29 -2.74 11.33
CA THR A 64 8.45 -1.65 10.35
C THR A 64 7.51 -0.49 10.65
N VAL A 65 6.21 -0.78 10.81
CA VAL A 65 5.22 0.25 11.15
C VAL A 65 5.52 0.89 12.50
N SER A 66 5.84 0.08 13.53
CA SER A 66 6.23 0.58 14.86
C SER A 66 7.42 1.53 14.79
N THR A 67 8.40 1.24 13.94
CA THR A 67 9.55 2.13 13.72
C THR A 67 9.11 3.43 13.06
N ILE A 68 8.31 3.35 11.97
CA ILE A 68 7.84 4.53 11.22
C ILE A 68 7.04 5.50 12.11
N ILE A 69 6.14 4.99 12.95
CA ILE A 69 5.27 5.85 13.80
C ILE A 69 6.04 6.58 14.91
N ASN A 70 7.22 6.09 15.30
CA ASN A 70 8.04 6.65 16.37
C ASN A 70 9.22 7.49 15.84
N LEU A 71 9.43 7.54 14.52
CA LEU A 71 10.47 8.35 13.91
C LEU A 71 10.02 9.81 13.75
N GLU A 72 10.94 10.74 14.02
CA GLU A 72 10.71 12.15 13.73
C GLU A 72 10.72 12.39 12.20
N PRO A 73 9.69 13.05 11.64
CA PRO A 73 9.68 13.38 10.22
C PRO A 73 10.77 14.38 9.84
N VAL A 74 11.56 14.05 8.83
CA VAL A 74 12.67 14.91 8.35
C VAL A 74 12.26 15.90 7.25
N GLY A 75 11.03 15.82 6.76
CA GLY A 75 10.53 16.57 5.60
C GLY A 75 11.02 16.03 4.26
N LEU A 76 10.96 16.83 3.20
CA LEU A 76 11.45 16.48 1.85
C LEU A 76 12.99 16.52 1.78
N LYS A 77 13.66 15.66 2.55
CA LYS A 77 15.13 15.53 2.57
C LYS A 77 15.53 14.12 2.16
N GLY A 78 16.47 14.00 1.23
CA GLY A 78 16.94 12.71 0.73
C GLY A 78 15.94 12.04 -0.22
N GLU A 79 15.75 10.72 -0.05
CA GLU A 79 14.79 9.94 -0.83
C GLU A 79 13.37 10.12 -0.29
N TYR A 80 12.44 10.42 -1.18
CA TYR A 80 11.02 10.56 -0.84
C TYR A 80 10.15 10.24 -2.04
N HIS A 81 8.90 9.88 -1.79
CA HIS A 81 7.96 9.54 -2.84
C HIS A 81 7.57 10.80 -3.65
N PRO A 82 7.49 10.75 -5.00
CA PRO A 82 7.16 11.91 -5.84
C PRO A 82 5.88 12.66 -5.43
N PHE A 83 4.88 11.95 -4.89
CA PHE A 83 3.63 12.55 -4.45
C PHE A 83 3.76 13.45 -3.22
N CYS A 84 4.84 13.33 -2.43
CA CYS A 84 5.06 14.24 -1.29
C CYS A 84 5.19 15.71 -1.75
N LYS A 85 5.60 15.97 -3.00
CA LYS A 85 5.63 17.32 -3.59
C LYS A 85 4.24 17.94 -3.80
N LYS A 86 3.19 17.13 -3.90
CA LYS A 86 1.80 17.60 -4.09
C LYS A 86 1.15 18.10 -2.80
N VAL A 87 1.76 17.79 -1.65
CA VAL A 87 1.20 18.09 -0.32
C VAL A 87 1.79 19.38 0.27
N LEU A 88 3.02 19.74 -0.12
CA LEU A 88 3.77 20.89 0.43
C LEU A 88 3.74 22.12 -0.49
N GLY A 89 2.71 22.23 -1.33
CA GLY A 89 2.42 23.38 -2.19
C GLY A 89 1.26 24.21 -1.66
#